data_AF-A0A645IKL8-F1
#
_entry.id   AF-A0A645IKL8-F1
#
_cell.length_a   1.000
_cell.length_b   1.000
_cell.length_c   1.000
_cell.angle_alpha   90.00
_cell.angle_beta   90.00
_cell.angle_gamma   90.00
#
_symmetry.space_group_name_H-M   'P 1'
#
loop_
_entity.id
_entity.type
_entity.pdbx_description
1 polymer ?
#
loop_
_entity_poly.entity_id
_entity_poly.type
_entity_poly.pdbx_seq_one_letter_code
_entity_poly.pdbx_strand_id
1 'polypeptide(L)'
;MLTIFDSERELASIWIGFATGCVELGQYVDFAECGDRAVEVDRWLETLFAGLVETQRQYGPGIAKQVCDLALLPNCLYPSEMLRAAEHLQNGGSPEAISAMIESGALEGEQPFFPKLTDGIGEGHDHNNTGMNRPMLEM
;
A
#
# COMPACT_ATOMS: atom_id res chain seq x y z
N MET A 1 -5.79 28.03 16.29
CA MET A 1 -5.09 27.92 14.99
C MET A 1 -4.12 26.76 15.16
N LEU A 2 -4.47 25.58 14.64
CA LEU A 2 -3.54 24.45 14.61
C LEU A 2 -2.46 24.78 13.59
N THR A 3 -1.19 24.55 13.94
CA THR A 3 -0.08 24.74 13.01
C THR A 3 -0.04 23.59 12.02
N ILE A 4 0.60 23.77 10.86
CA ILE A 4 0.79 22.70 9.86
C ILE A 4 1.39 21.43 10.49
N PHE A 5 2.31 21.60 11.45
CA PHE A 5 2.95 20.50 12.18
C PHE A 5 1.99 19.74 13.11
N ASP A 6 0.94 20.40 13.62
CA ASP A 6 -0.06 19.73 14.45
C ASP A 6 -0.94 18.80 13.61
N SER A 7 -1.30 19.24 12.39
CA SER A 7 -2.07 18.43 11.44
C SER A 7 -1.29 17.23 10.91
N GLU A 8 0.02 17.37 10.66
CA GLU A 8 0.88 16.25 10.26
C GLU A 8 1.03 15.21 11.37
N ARG A 9 1.15 15.66 12.63
CA ARG A 9 1.21 14.78 13.81
C ARG A 9 -0.11 14.04 14.03
N GLU A 10 -1.23 14.72 13.86
CA GLU A 10 -2.56 14.12 13.95
C GLU A 10 -2.73 13.03 12.88
N LEU A 11 -2.39 13.32 11.63
CA LEU A 11 -2.47 12.36 10.53
C LEU A 11 -1.59 11.13 10.77
N ALA A 12 -0.34 11.34 11.22
CA ALA A 12 0.55 10.24 11.60
C ALA A 12 -0.04 9.38 12.73
N SER A 13 -0.69 10.02 13.71
CA SER A 13 -1.33 9.30 14.82
C SER A 13 -2.50 8.43 14.37
N ILE A 14 -3.23 8.85 13.33
CA ILE A 14 -4.32 8.05 12.76
C ILE A 14 -3.76 6.80 12.07
N TRP A 15 -2.73 6.94 11.22
CA TRP A 15 -2.09 5.78 10.57
C TRP A 15 -1.47 4.81 11.58
N ILE A 16 -0.85 5.32 12.65
CA ILE A 16 -0.37 4.50 13.77
C ILE A 16 -1.52 3.78 14.48
N GLY A 17 -2.63 4.47 14.71
CA GLY A 17 -3.85 3.88 15.28
C GLY A 17 -4.41 2.76 14.41
N PHE A 18 -4.46 2.96 13.10
CA PHE A 18 -4.89 1.94 12.14
C PHE A 18 -3.98 0.70 12.17
N ALA A 19 -2.66 0.89 12.05
CA ALA A 19 -1.69 -0.21 12.14
C ALA A 19 -1.81 -0.98 13.46
N THR A 20 -1.99 -0.26 14.57
CA THR A 20 -2.21 -0.86 15.89
C THR A 20 -3.50 -1.68 15.93
N GLY A 21 -4.60 -1.13 15.41
CA GLY A 21 -5.90 -1.81 15.34
C GLY A 21 -5.86 -3.08 14.49
N CYS A 22 -5.13 -3.09 13.37
CA CYS A 22 -4.93 -4.29 12.56
C CYS A 22 -4.30 -5.42 13.40
N VAL A 23 -3.23 -5.12 14.14
CA VAL A 23 -2.57 -6.12 15.01
C VAL A 23 -3.49 -6.58 16.15
N GLU A 24 -4.24 -5.67 16.78
CA GLU A 24 -5.21 -6.02 17.83
C GLU A 24 -6.34 -6.93 17.33
N LEU A 25 -6.70 -6.82 16.05
CA LEU A 25 -7.66 -7.69 15.37
C LEU A 25 -7.05 -9.00 14.84
N GLY A 26 -5.75 -9.26 15.10
CA GLY A 26 -5.04 -10.45 14.64
C GLY A 26 -4.73 -10.44 13.15
N GLN A 27 -4.69 -9.26 12.53
CA GLN A 27 -4.30 -9.10 11.13
C GLN A 27 -2.81 -8.84 11.04
N TYR A 28 -2.09 -9.76 10.40
CA TYR A 28 -0.64 -9.68 10.27
C TYR A 28 -0.25 -9.49 8.81
N VAL A 29 0.74 -8.61 8.59
CA VAL A 29 1.38 -8.44 7.29
C VAL A 29 1.92 -9.77 6.79
N ASP A 30 1.70 -10.06 5.51
CA ASP A 30 2.03 -11.33 4.86
C ASP A 30 1.40 -12.57 5.54
N PHE A 31 0.35 -12.36 6.34
CA PHE A 31 -0.31 -13.38 7.16
C PHE A 31 0.67 -14.09 8.13
N ALA A 32 1.72 -13.39 8.55
CA ALA A 32 2.80 -13.94 9.36
C ALA A 32 2.94 -13.20 10.70
N GLU A 33 2.45 -13.84 11.75
CA GLU A 33 2.65 -13.43 13.15
C GLU A 33 4.09 -13.68 13.58
N CYS A 34 4.65 -12.78 14.40
CA CYS A 34 5.97 -12.99 15.01
C CYS A 34 5.94 -13.01 16.54
N GLY A 35 4.80 -12.66 17.15
CA GLY A 35 4.59 -12.69 18.60
C GLY A 35 5.14 -11.48 19.33
N ASP A 36 5.73 -10.52 18.60
CA ASP A 36 6.13 -9.22 19.12
C ASP A 36 5.24 -8.14 18.51
N ARG A 37 4.38 -7.58 19.35
CA ARG A 37 3.41 -6.55 18.95
C ARG A 37 4.07 -5.31 18.34
N ALA A 38 5.23 -4.88 18.85
CA ALA A 38 5.89 -3.69 18.34
C ALA A 38 6.40 -3.95 16.91
N VAL A 39 7.01 -5.13 16.68
CA VAL A 39 7.46 -5.56 15.36
C VAL A 39 6.29 -5.71 14.39
N GLU A 40 5.15 -6.21 14.85
CA GLU A 40 3.94 -6.36 14.02
C GLU A 40 3.34 -5.01 13.60
N VAL A 41 3.30 -4.04 14.52
CA VAL A 41 2.88 -2.67 14.20
C VAL A 41 3.86 -2.00 13.23
N ASP A 42 5.17 -2.17 13.44
CA ASP A 42 6.20 -1.62 12.56
C ASP A 42 6.06 -2.18 11.13
N ARG A 43 5.81 -3.49 10.98
CA ARG A 43 5.55 -4.11 9.65
C ARG A 43 4.34 -3.50 8.94
N TRP A 44 3.27 -3.20 9.68
CA TRP A 44 2.11 -2.52 9.13
C TRP A 44 2.45 -1.10 8.68
N LEU A 45 3.18 -0.33 9.49
CA LEU A 45 3.62 1.02 9.15
C LEU A 45 4.54 1.04 7.92
N GLU A 46 5.49 0.09 7.83
CA GLU A 46 6.35 -0.07 6.65
C GLU A 46 5.53 -0.34 5.39
N THR A 47 4.52 -1.21 5.48
CA THR A 47 3.66 -1.56 4.35
C THR A 47 2.76 -0.40 3.92
N LEU A 48 2.17 0.32 4.88
CA LEU A 48 1.38 1.53 4.62
C LEU A 48 2.23 2.60 3.94
N PHE A 49 3.45 2.81 4.44
CA PHE A 49 4.38 3.75 3.84
C PHE A 49 4.81 3.32 2.43
N ALA A 50 5.07 2.03 2.21
CA ALA A 50 5.37 1.51 0.88
C ALA A 50 4.22 1.74 -0.11
N GLY A 51 2.97 1.57 0.31
CA GLY A 51 1.79 1.90 -0.49
C GLY A 51 1.76 3.37 -0.91
N LEU A 52 1.99 4.29 0.04
CA LEU A 52 2.04 5.73 -0.25
C LEU A 52 3.20 6.12 -1.18
N VAL A 53 4.38 5.52 -0.99
CA VAL A 53 5.54 5.73 -1.87
C VAL A 53 5.23 5.26 -3.29
N GLU A 54 4.58 4.11 -3.44
CA GLU A 54 4.18 3.58 -4.75
C GLU A 54 3.13 4.48 -5.41
N THR A 55 2.14 4.95 -4.65
CA THR A 55 1.18 5.95 -5.13
C THR A 55 1.88 7.23 -5.60
N GLN A 56 2.85 7.73 -4.84
CA GLN A 56 3.63 8.91 -5.22
C GLN A 56 4.42 8.67 -6.51
N ARG A 57 5.00 7.47 -6.67
CA ARG A 57 5.76 7.08 -7.86
C ARG A 57 4.87 7.08 -9.11
N GLN A 58 3.66 6.54 -9.00
CA GLN A 58 2.75 6.38 -10.15
C GLN A 58 1.93 7.64 -10.48
N TYR A 59 1.41 8.34 -9.46
CA TYR A 59 0.44 9.42 -9.61
C TYR A 59 0.96 10.79 -9.16
N GLY A 60 2.19 10.85 -8.67
CA GLY A 60 2.83 12.08 -8.20
C GLY A 60 2.46 12.49 -6.77
N PRO A 61 3.18 13.47 -6.21
CA PRO A 61 3.07 13.85 -4.80
C PRO A 61 1.72 14.46 -4.43
N GLY A 62 1.03 15.11 -5.37
CA GLY A 62 -0.28 15.71 -5.12
C GLY A 62 -1.36 14.66 -4.86
N ILE A 63 -1.42 13.61 -5.68
CA ILE A 63 -2.36 12.49 -5.49
C ILE A 63 -1.97 11.66 -4.27
N ALA A 64 -0.68 11.38 -4.07
CA ALA A 64 -0.22 10.66 -2.88
C ALA A 64 -0.58 11.39 -1.58
N LYS A 65 -0.48 12.73 -1.55
CA LYS A 65 -0.95 13.51 -0.41
C LYS A 65 -2.45 13.33 -0.19
N GLN A 66 -3.26 13.43 -1.24
CA GLN A 66 -4.70 13.24 -1.10
C GLN A 66 -5.03 11.84 -0.57
N VAL A 67 -4.35 10.79 -1.05
CA VAL A 67 -4.50 9.42 -0.52
C VAL A 67 -4.10 9.33 0.94
N CYS A 68 -3.00 9.98 1.34
CA CYS A 68 -2.60 10.05 2.75
C CYS A 68 -3.65 10.75 3.62
N ASP A 69 -4.25 11.83 3.12
CA ASP A 69 -5.30 12.59 3.80
C ASP A 69 -6.61 11.79 3.94
N LEU A 70 -6.82 10.70 3.18
CA LEU A 70 -8.00 9.83 3.32
C LEU A 70 -8.07 9.13 4.67
N ALA A 71 -6.97 9.05 5.42
CA ALA A 71 -7.03 8.58 6.81
C ALA A 71 -7.92 9.47 7.71
N LEU A 72 -8.23 10.71 7.31
CA LEU A 72 -9.19 11.56 8.00
C LEU A 72 -10.64 11.11 7.82
N LEU A 73 -10.91 10.18 6.90
CA LEU A 73 -12.21 9.55 6.74
C LEU A 73 -12.42 8.46 7.81
N PRO A 74 -13.68 8.11 8.14
CA PRO A 74 -13.96 7.09 9.16
C PRO A 74 -13.35 5.72 8.87
N ASN A 75 -13.15 5.40 7.58
CA ASN A 75 -12.59 4.13 7.12
C ASN A 75 -11.21 4.40 6.52
N CYS A 76 -10.16 3.93 7.20
CA CYS A 76 -8.79 4.07 6.73
C CYS A 76 -8.50 3.01 5.65
N LEU A 77 -7.64 3.35 4.68
CA LEU A 77 -7.31 2.48 3.56
C LEU A 77 -6.29 1.40 3.94
N TYR A 78 -6.54 0.17 3.50
CA TYR A 78 -5.50 -0.84 3.42
C TYR A 78 -4.48 -0.48 2.32
N PRO A 79 -3.22 -0.93 2.46
CA PRO A 79 -2.18 -0.69 1.45
C PRO A 79 -2.59 -1.09 0.03
N SER A 80 -3.32 -2.20 -0.13
CA SER A 80 -3.81 -2.70 -1.42
C SER A 80 -4.82 -1.78 -2.11
N GLU A 81 -5.52 -0.95 -1.35
CA GLU A 81 -6.59 -0.08 -1.85
C GLU A 81 -6.04 1.27 -2.33
N MET A 82 -4.83 1.65 -1.90
CA MET A 82 -4.25 2.97 -2.13
C MET A 82 -4.09 3.32 -3.62
N LEU A 83 -3.72 2.37 -4.47
CA LEU A 83 -3.58 2.62 -5.91
C LEU A 83 -4.92 2.81 -6.62
N ARG A 84 -5.96 2.08 -6.20
CA ARG A 84 -7.32 2.25 -6.74
C ARG A 84 -7.93 3.58 -6.28
N ALA A 85 -7.71 3.96 -5.02
CA ALA A 85 -8.07 5.27 -4.51
C ALA A 85 -7.35 6.40 -5.29
N ALA A 86 -6.05 6.22 -5.56
CA ALA A 86 -5.26 7.17 -6.35
C ALA A 86 -5.79 7.32 -7.78
N GLU A 87 -6.11 6.20 -8.45
CA GLU A 87 -6.72 6.20 -9.78
C GLU A 87 -8.07 6.95 -9.79
N HIS A 88 -8.90 6.72 -8.77
CA HIS A 88 -10.19 7.43 -8.63
C HIS A 88 -9.98 8.95 -8.51
N LEU A 89 -9.06 9.38 -7.64
CA LEU A 89 -8.74 10.80 -7.45
C LEU A 89 -8.13 11.43 -8.71
N GLN A 90 -7.22 10.72 -9.39
CA GLN A 90 -6.59 11.17 -10.63
C GLN A 90 -7.63 11.42 -11.74
N ASN A 91 -8.72 10.64 -11.75
CA ASN A 91 -9.82 10.78 -12.70
C ASN A 91 -10.88 11.83 -12.26
N GLY A 92 -10.62 12.59 -11.20
CA GLY A 92 -11.50 13.65 -10.71
C GLY A 92 -12.61 13.16 -9.77
N GLY A 93 -12.50 11.94 -9.26
CA GLY A 93 -13.38 11.40 -8.22
C GLY A 93 -13.18 12.10 -6.86
N SER A 94 -14.16 11.98 -5.97
CA SER A 94 -14.14 12.70 -4.68
C SER A 94 -13.70 11.80 -3.52
N PRO A 95 -13.04 12.36 -2.48
CA PRO A 95 -12.71 11.62 -1.26
C PRO A 95 -13.90 10.93 -0.59
N GLU A 96 -15.08 11.56 -0.60
CA GLU A 96 -16.29 11.02 0.03
C GLU A 96 -16.81 9.76 -0.69
N ALA A 97 -16.65 9.70 -2.01
CA ALA A 97 -16.99 8.51 -2.78
C ALA A 97 -16.09 7.32 -2.39
N ILE A 98 -14.83 7.58 -2.05
CA ILE A 98 -13.87 6.55 -1.66
C ILE A 98 -14.31 5.84 -0.38
N SER A 99 -14.87 6.55 0.62
CA SER A 99 -15.44 5.89 1.81
C SER A 99 -16.47 4.82 1.46
N ALA A 100 -17.39 5.13 0.54
CA ALA A 100 -18.40 4.17 0.09
C ALA A 100 -17.77 3.03 -0.74
N MET A 101 -16.68 3.30 -1.46
CA MET A 101 -15.94 2.28 -2.20
C MET A 101 -15.22 1.31 -1.27
N ILE A 102 -14.68 1.77 -0.13
CA ILE A 102 -14.11 0.90 0.92
C ILE A 102 -15.19 -0.03 1.45
N GLU A 103 -16.35 0.51 1.85
CA GLU A 103 -17.44 -0.28 2.45
C GLU A 103 -18.03 -1.33 1.50
N SER A 104 -18.03 -1.04 0.19
CA SER A 104 -18.52 -1.96 -0.84
C SER A 104 -17.48 -2.94 -1.36
N GLY A 105 -16.21 -2.82 -0.95
CA GLY A 105 -15.10 -3.62 -1.47
C GLY A 105 -14.67 -3.23 -2.90
N ALA A 106 -15.15 -2.11 -3.45
CA ALA A 106 -14.85 -1.68 -4.81
C ALA A 106 -13.37 -1.24 -5.01
N LEU A 107 -12.63 -1.03 -3.92
CA LEU A 107 -11.19 -0.73 -3.95
C LEU A 107 -10.30 -1.97 -3.80
N GLU A 108 -10.88 -3.15 -3.54
CA GLU A 108 -10.11 -4.38 -3.41
C GLU A 108 -9.36 -4.65 -4.71
N GLY A 109 -8.06 -4.45 -4.67
CA GLY A 109 -7.15 -4.64 -5.81
C GLY A 109 -6.60 -6.06 -5.89
N GLU A 110 -6.03 -6.37 -7.06
CA GLU A 110 -5.16 -7.55 -7.19
C GLU A 110 -3.80 -7.31 -6.51
N GLN A 111 -3.11 -8.40 -6.18
CA GLN A 111 -1.84 -8.41 -5.45
C GLN A 111 -0.79 -7.41 -6.00
N PRO A 112 0.11 -6.88 -5.14
CA PRO A 112 0.38 -7.30 -3.76
C PRO A 112 -0.50 -6.61 -2.71
N PHE A 113 -1.00 -7.40 -1.76
CA PHE A 113 -1.75 -6.87 -0.61
C PHE A 113 -0.86 -6.07 0.36
N PHE A 114 0.42 -6.43 0.41
CA PHE A 114 1.42 -5.84 1.28
C PHE A 114 2.60 -5.32 0.44
N PRO A 115 2.48 -4.14 -0.18
CA PRO A 115 3.58 -3.53 -0.91
C PRO A 115 4.81 -3.39 -0.01
N LYS A 116 5.99 -3.61 -0.59
CA LYS A 116 7.28 -3.45 0.08
C LYS A 116 8.02 -2.28 -0.53
N LEU A 117 8.82 -1.59 0.28
CA LEU A 117 9.77 -0.63 -0.26
C LEU A 117 10.76 -1.40 -1.13
N THR A 118 10.71 -1.14 -2.44
CA THR A 118 11.74 -1.66 -3.34
C THR A 118 12.83 -0.63 -3.42
N ASP A 119 14.06 -1.03 -3.11
CA ASP A 119 15.24 -0.30 -3.56
C ASP A 119 15.14 -0.28 -5.08
N GLY A 120 15.10 0.89 -5.71
CA GLY A 120 14.79 1.08 -7.14
C GLY A 120 15.78 0.46 -8.15
N ILE A 121 16.39 -0.68 -7.85
CA ILE A 121 17.10 -1.54 -8.78
C ILE A 121 16.04 -2.43 -9.44
N GLY A 122 15.61 -2.04 -10.64
CA GLY A 122 14.69 -2.85 -11.43
C GLY A 122 15.23 -4.27 -11.60
N GLU A 123 14.54 -5.25 -11.01
CA GLU A 123 14.71 -6.64 -11.41
C GLU A 123 14.12 -6.77 -12.82
N GLY A 124 15.03 -6.82 -13.79
CA GLY A 124 14.71 -7.19 -15.16
C GLY A 124 14.03 -8.54 -15.17
N HIS A 125 12.78 -8.54 -15.62
CA HIS A 125 12.00 -9.71 -15.96
C HIS A 125 12.70 -10.41 -17.15
N ASP A 126 13.69 -11.26 -16.88
CA ASP A 126 14.26 -12.15 -17.91
C ASP A 126 13.31 -13.33 -18.11
N HIS A 127 12.26 -13.06 -18.89
CA HIS A 127 11.55 -14.07 -19.64
C HIS A 127 11.81 -13.81 -21.12
N ASN A 128 12.77 -14.52 -21.70
CA ASN A 128 12.65 -14.98 -23.07
C ASN A 128 13.48 -16.25 -23.35
N ASN A 129 12.73 -17.34 -23.40
CA ASN A 129 12.93 -18.56 -24.16
C ASN A 129 13.62 -18.32 -25.52
N THR A 130 14.67 -19.08 -25.84
CA THR A 130 14.96 -19.46 -27.22
C THR A 130 15.48 -20.89 -27.25
N GLY A 131 14.63 -21.77 -27.77
CA GLY A 131 14.97 -23.15 -28.02
C GLY A 131 16.19 -23.28 -28.94
N MET A 132 17.05 -24.24 -28.61
CA MET A 132 17.92 -24.91 -29.55
C MET A 132 18.05 -26.36 -29.09
N ASN A 133 17.24 -27.21 -29.71
CA ASN A 133 17.52 -28.64 -29.84
C ASN A 133 18.99 -28.82 -30.25
N ARG A 134 19.76 -29.60 -29.49
CA ARG A 134 20.95 -30.27 -30.01
C ARG A 134 20.80 -31.77 -29.79
N PRO A 135 20.92 -32.61 -30.82
CA PRO A 135 20.84 -34.05 -30.67
C PRO A 135 22.08 -34.54 -29.91
N MET A 136 21.86 -35.43 -28.95
CA MET A 136 22.93 -36.19 -28.32
C MET A 136 23.49 -37.15 -29.37
N LEU A 137 24.71 -36.90 -29.84
CA LEU A 137 25.45 -37.85 -30.65
C LEU A 137 25.97 -38.95 -29.71
N GLU A 138 25.59 -40.20 -30.01
CA GLU A 138 26.21 -41.40 -29.43
C GLU A 138 27.72 -41.42 -29.71
N MET A 139 28.52 -41.70 -28.68
CA MET A 139 29.80 -42.40 -28.75
C MET A 139 29.98 -43.23 -27.48
#